data_AF-A0A3D3GAY7-F1
#
_entry.id   AF-A0A3D3GAY7-F1
#
_cell.length_a   1.000
_cell.length_b   1.000
_cell.length_c   1.000
_cell.angle_alpha   90.00
_cell.angle_beta   90.00
_cell.angle_gamma   90.00
#
_symmetry.space_group_name_H-M   'P 1'
#
loop_
_entity.id
_entity.type
_entity.pdbx_description
1 polymer ?
#
loop_
_entity_poly.entity_id
_entity_poly.type
_entity_poly.pdbx_seq_one_letter_code
_entity_poly.pdbx_strand_id
1 'polypeptide(L)'
;MKLSKTLFVAMILGSLGLTACGKVPSGYKGTFSDSSTGATVVLKGSKATFSDASGRKLEVKSIDFTYENLLLGRNGFFIHDHPSDLNLLEVFWLIPNAATRQDVGGLIWFESEIMYSLFQKETEDKLNAFDLVHCQAGTILLDPVRKNFQIGCGAGEQTHHLKRVK
;
A
#
# COMPACT_ATOMS: atom_id res chain seq x y z
N MET A 1 33.39 6.76 11.66
CA MET A 1 32.48 7.54 10.79
C MET A 1 31.17 6.79 10.69
N LYS A 2 30.10 7.29 11.33
CA LYS A 2 28.77 6.69 11.25
C LYS A 2 28.16 7.10 9.92
N LEU A 3 27.90 6.13 9.03
CA LEU A 3 27.13 6.38 7.81
C LEU A 3 25.76 6.89 8.23
N SER A 4 25.47 8.12 7.80
CA SER A 4 24.15 8.74 7.88
C SER A 4 23.13 7.82 7.24
N LYS A 5 22.11 7.42 8.00
CA LYS A 5 20.94 6.71 7.48
C LYS A 5 20.24 7.67 6.53
N THR A 6 20.44 7.49 5.23
CA THR A 6 19.69 8.17 4.19
C THR A 6 18.21 7.85 4.40
N LEU A 7 17.44 8.86 4.79
CA LEU A 7 15.98 8.81 4.82
C LEU A 7 15.52 8.51 3.38
N PHE A 8 15.02 7.30 3.12
CA PHE A 8 14.34 6.99 1.87
C PHE A 8 12.95 7.64 1.95
N VAL A 9 12.85 8.91 1.57
CA VAL A 9 11.55 9.53 1.30
C VAL A 9 11.12 9.04 -0.08
N ALA A 10 10.39 7.94 -0.14
CA ALA A 10 9.70 7.52 -1.35
C ALA A 10 8.55 8.49 -1.62
N MET A 11 8.84 9.62 -2.25
CA MET A 11 7.82 10.55 -2.74
C MET A 11 7.21 9.96 -4.01
N ILE A 12 6.28 9.02 -3.84
CA ILE A 12 5.56 8.39 -4.94
C ILE A 12 4.39 9.32 -5.32
N LEU A 13 4.44 9.89 -6.53
CA LEU A 13 3.31 10.62 -7.11
C LEU A 13 2.35 9.64 -7.78
N GLY A 14 1.21 9.37 -7.15
CA GLY A 14 0.13 8.60 -7.76
C GLY A 14 -0.80 9.50 -8.57
N SER A 15 -0.78 9.41 -9.90
CA SER A 15 -1.81 10.01 -10.76
C SER A 15 -2.93 9.00 -11.02
N LEU A 16 -4.11 9.19 -10.44
CA LEU A 16 -5.30 8.34 -10.66
C LEU A 16 -6.01 8.70 -11.97
N GLY A 17 -5.26 8.78 -13.06
CA GLY A 17 -5.79 8.72 -14.41
C GLY A 17 -5.75 7.27 -14.86
N LEU A 18 -6.88 6.72 -15.30
CA LEU A 18 -7.08 5.36 -15.82
C LEU A 18 -7.47 4.33 -14.73
N THR A 19 -8.77 4.02 -14.75
CA THR A 19 -9.43 2.81 -14.24
C THR A 19 -8.56 1.93 -13.34
N ALA A 20 -8.65 2.14 -12.02
CA ALA A 20 -8.31 1.08 -11.07
C ALA A 20 -9.23 -0.11 -11.37
N CYS A 21 -8.77 -1.04 -12.21
CA CYS A 21 -9.40 -2.34 -12.39
C CYS A 21 -9.20 -3.09 -11.08
N GLY A 22 -10.06 -2.77 -10.10
CA GLY A 22 -9.96 -3.08 -8.69
C GLY A 22 -10.15 -4.55 -8.35
N LYS A 23 -9.42 -5.44 -9.00
CA LYS A 23 -9.33 -6.86 -8.67
C LYS A 23 -7.87 -7.25 -8.62
N VAL A 24 -7.49 -8.00 -7.59
CA VAL A 24 -6.20 -8.67 -7.53
C VAL A 24 -6.11 -9.62 -8.74
N PRO A 25 -5.11 -9.48 -9.63
CA PRO A 25 -4.96 -10.41 -10.75
C PRO A 25 -4.71 -11.85 -10.26
N SER A 26 -5.15 -12.84 -11.04
CA SER A 26 -5.18 -14.25 -10.62
C SER A 26 -3.83 -14.79 -10.14
N GLY A 27 -2.73 -14.42 -10.79
CA GLY A 27 -1.38 -14.83 -10.42
C GLY A 27 -0.95 -14.37 -9.02
N TYR A 28 -1.48 -13.25 -8.54
CA TYR A 28 -1.12 -12.68 -7.23
C TYR A 28 -2.03 -13.17 -6.09
N LYS A 29 -3.19 -13.76 -6.39
CA LYS A 29 -4.08 -14.29 -5.36
C LYS A 29 -3.40 -15.41 -4.59
N GLY A 30 -3.54 -15.43 -3.27
CA GLY A 30 -2.90 -16.41 -2.41
C GLY A 30 -2.84 -16.00 -0.95
N THR A 31 -2.34 -16.91 -0.13
CA THR A 31 -1.94 -16.65 1.25
C THR A 31 -0.43 -16.62 1.29
N PHE A 32 0.11 -15.64 2.01
CA PHE A 32 1.53 -15.42 2.17
C PHE A 32 1.85 -15.24 3.65
N SER A 33 3.01 -15.73 4.07
CA SER A 33 3.48 -15.59 5.43
C SER A 33 4.95 -15.21 5.47
N ASP A 34 5.32 -14.44 6.49
CA ASP A 34 6.69 -14.18 6.87
C ASP A 34 6.96 -14.93 8.17
N SER A 35 7.79 -15.98 8.11
CA SER A 35 8.12 -16.81 9.26
C SER A 35 8.92 -16.08 10.34
N SER A 36 9.62 -15.00 9.97
CA SER A 36 10.46 -14.26 10.91
C SER A 36 9.65 -13.29 11.76
N THR A 37 8.60 -12.69 11.20
CA THR A 37 7.75 -11.73 11.89
C THR A 37 6.41 -12.31 12.31
N GLY A 38 5.99 -13.47 11.78
CA GLY A 38 4.66 -14.02 12.01
C GLY A 38 3.55 -13.30 11.23
N ALA A 39 3.90 -12.31 10.40
CA ALA A 39 2.95 -11.57 9.59
C ALA A 39 2.36 -12.45 8.47
N THR A 40 1.11 -12.19 8.10
CA THR A 40 0.43 -12.89 7.01
C THR A 40 -0.34 -11.92 6.11
N VAL A 41 -0.36 -12.22 4.82
CA VAL A 41 -1.17 -11.51 3.83
C VAL A 41 -2.05 -12.50 3.07
N VAL A 42 -3.33 -12.17 2.91
CA VAL A 42 -4.27 -12.91 2.08
C VAL A 42 -4.78 -11.99 0.98
N LEU A 43 -4.49 -12.34 -0.28
CA LEU A 43 -4.99 -11.65 -1.46
C LEU A 43 -6.07 -12.49 -2.15
N LYS A 44 -7.32 -12.01 -2.16
CA LYS A 44 -8.46 -12.78 -2.70
C LYS A 44 -9.48 -11.87 -3.39
N GLY A 45 -9.70 -12.11 -4.68
CA GLY A 45 -10.72 -11.39 -5.45
C GLY A 45 -10.41 -9.90 -5.51
N SER A 46 -11.20 -9.08 -4.80
CA SER A 46 -10.98 -7.63 -4.62
C SER A 46 -10.64 -7.27 -3.18
N LYS A 47 -10.21 -8.23 -2.36
CA LYS A 47 -9.88 -8.03 -0.96
C LYS A 47 -8.41 -8.34 -0.70
N ALA A 48 -7.82 -7.57 0.21
CA ALA A 48 -6.53 -7.86 0.79
C ALA A 48 -6.65 -7.78 2.32
N THR A 49 -6.13 -8.80 2.99
CA THR A 49 -6.10 -8.86 4.45
C THR A 49 -4.65 -9.00 4.90
N PHE A 50 -4.20 -8.08 5.75
CA PHE A 50 -2.94 -8.21 6.49
C PHE A 50 -3.24 -8.62 7.92
N SER A 51 -2.44 -9.53 8.48
CA SER A 51 -2.44 -9.80 9.92
C SER A 51 -1.02 -9.74 10.45
N ASP A 52 -0.80 -9.03 11.55
CA ASP A 52 0.49 -9.00 12.23
C ASP A 52 0.64 -10.17 13.23
N ALA A 53 1.82 -10.26 13.86
CA ALA A 53 2.16 -11.29 14.85
C ALA A 53 1.21 -11.34 16.05
N SER A 54 0.56 -10.21 16.38
CA SER A 54 -0.37 -10.13 17.50
C SER A 54 -1.77 -10.69 17.16
N GLY A 55 -2.00 -10.98 15.87
CA GLY A 55 -3.30 -11.40 15.36
C GLY A 55 -4.24 -10.25 15.02
N ARG A 56 -3.79 -8.98 15.13
CA ARG A 56 -4.53 -7.82 14.62
C ARG A 56 -4.68 -7.95 13.11
N LYS A 57 -5.90 -7.70 12.61
CA LYS A 57 -6.24 -7.84 11.19
C LYS A 57 -6.62 -6.51 10.58
N LEU A 58 -6.11 -6.25 9.40
CA LEU A 58 -6.48 -5.14 8.52
C LEU A 58 -7.07 -5.70 7.24
N GLU A 59 -8.38 -5.54 7.06
CA GLU A 59 -9.06 -5.89 5.81
C GLU A 59 -9.37 -4.62 5.01
N VAL A 60 -9.00 -4.64 3.74
CA VAL A 60 -9.30 -3.58 2.78
C VAL A 60 -9.77 -4.18 1.47
N LYS A 61 -10.56 -3.42 0.71
CA LYS A 61 -11.06 -3.85 -0.60
C LYS A 61 -10.65 -2.86 -1.68
N SER A 62 -10.39 -3.38 -2.87
CA SER A 62 -10.02 -2.55 -4.02
C SER A 62 -11.15 -1.80 -4.66
N ILE A 63 -12.38 -2.28 -4.50
CA ILE A 63 -13.55 -1.52 -4.93
C ILE A 63 -13.78 -0.27 -4.07
N ASP A 64 -13.22 -0.25 -2.85
CA ASP A 64 -13.37 0.86 -1.92
C ASP A 64 -12.35 1.98 -2.19
N PHE A 65 -11.37 1.75 -3.07
CA PHE A 65 -10.37 2.76 -3.37
C PHE A 65 -10.83 3.70 -4.51
N THR A 66 -11.32 4.86 -4.10
CA THR A 66 -11.48 6.04 -4.97
C THR A 66 -10.82 7.24 -4.32
N TYR A 67 -10.45 8.23 -5.13
CA TYR A 67 -9.88 9.48 -4.61
C TYR A 67 -10.85 10.15 -3.62
N GLU A 68 -12.15 10.13 -3.93
CA GLU A 68 -13.20 10.66 -3.08
C GLU A 68 -13.33 9.92 -1.75
N ASN A 69 -13.16 8.59 -1.75
CA ASN A 69 -13.12 7.81 -0.51
C ASN A 69 -11.89 8.14 0.32
N LEU A 70 -10.74 8.37 -0.31
CA LEU A 70 -9.51 8.75 0.37
C LEU A 70 -9.62 10.15 1.00
N LEU A 71 -10.28 11.11 0.32
CA LEU A 71 -10.63 12.42 0.88
C LEU A 71 -11.52 12.32 2.13
N LEU A 72 -12.32 11.26 2.25
CA LEU A 72 -13.15 10.96 3.41
C LEU A 72 -12.43 10.17 4.50
N GLY A 73 -11.13 9.92 4.35
CA GLY A 73 -10.33 9.12 5.29
C GLY A 73 -10.74 7.65 5.31
N ARG A 74 -11.28 7.12 4.21
CA ARG A 74 -11.66 5.71 4.10
C ARG A 74 -10.48 4.87 3.63
N ASN A 75 -10.42 3.66 4.16
CA ASN A 75 -9.38 2.71 3.80
C ASN A 75 -9.54 2.25 2.35
N GLY A 76 -8.44 1.86 1.74
CA GLY A 76 -8.50 1.23 0.43
C GLY A 76 -7.26 0.44 0.08
N PHE A 77 -7.43 -0.39 -0.95
CA PHE A 77 -6.40 -1.20 -1.55
C PHE A 77 -6.37 -0.91 -3.04
N PHE A 78 -5.23 -0.68 -3.65
CA PHE A 78 -5.20 -0.51 -5.10
C PHE A 78 -3.90 -1.01 -5.70
N ILE A 79 -4.03 -1.39 -6.97
CA ILE A 79 -2.96 -1.88 -7.81
C ILE A 79 -2.96 -1.01 -9.05
N HIS A 80 -1.81 -0.48 -9.42
CA HIS A 80 -1.65 0.26 -10.67
C HIS A 80 -0.27 0.01 -11.27
N ASP A 81 -0.11 0.43 -12.51
CA ASP A 81 1.18 0.38 -13.19
C ASP A 81 2.16 1.34 -12.52
N HIS A 82 3.38 0.86 -12.30
CA HIS A 82 4.46 1.70 -11.80
C HIS A 82 4.77 2.79 -12.85
N PRO A 83 4.85 4.06 -12.45
CA PRO A 83 4.88 5.18 -13.40
C PRO A 83 6.16 5.23 -14.25
N SER A 84 7.25 4.60 -13.79
CA SER A 84 8.56 4.61 -14.46
C SER A 84 9.05 3.22 -14.89
N ASP A 85 8.33 2.15 -14.54
CA ASP A 85 8.74 0.78 -14.87
C ASP A 85 7.52 0.00 -15.36
N LEU A 86 7.49 -0.25 -16.67
CA LEU A 86 6.36 -0.91 -17.31
C LEU A 86 6.21 -2.38 -16.93
N ASN A 87 7.20 -2.98 -16.27
CA ASN A 87 7.17 -4.36 -15.80
C ASN A 87 6.68 -4.49 -14.36
N LEU A 88 6.49 -3.37 -13.64
CA LEU A 88 6.09 -3.38 -12.24
C LEU A 88 4.67 -2.88 -12.02
N LEU A 89 3.99 -3.50 -11.06
CA LEU A 89 2.78 -3.02 -10.43
C LEU A 89 3.11 -2.51 -9.04
N GLU A 90 2.59 -1.34 -8.73
CA GLU A 90 2.55 -0.83 -7.37
C GLU A 90 1.29 -1.29 -6.67
N VAL A 91 1.45 -1.75 -5.44
CA VAL A 91 0.36 -2.27 -4.62
C VAL A 91 0.37 -1.54 -3.30
N PHE A 92 -0.74 -0.88 -3.00
CA PHE A 92 -0.89 -0.06 -1.82
C PHE A 92 -2.08 -0.48 -0.97
N TRP A 93 -1.88 -0.41 0.34
CA TRP A 93 -2.92 -0.45 1.35
C TRP A 93 -2.84 0.85 2.12
N LEU A 94 -3.89 1.66 2.03
CA LEU A 94 -3.95 2.94 2.72
C LEU A 94 -5.05 2.87 3.77
N ILE A 95 -4.69 3.12 5.02
CA ILE A 95 -5.58 3.15 6.19
C ILE A 95 -5.45 4.53 6.84
N PRO A 96 -6.13 5.56 6.31
CA PRO A 96 -6.07 6.89 6.89
C PRO A 96 -6.70 6.92 8.28
N ASN A 97 -6.07 7.63 9.21
CA ASN A 97 -6.70 7.98 10.47
C ASN A 97 -7.53 9.26 10.28
N ALA A 98 -8.83 9.10 9.98
CA ALA A 98 -9.72 10.22 9.68
C ALA A 98 -9.76 11.29 10.79
N ALA A 99 -9.49 10.93 12.05
CA ALA A 99 -9.44 11.86 13.18
C ALA A 99 -8.25 12.84 13.12
N THR A 100 -7.22 12.52 12.35
CA THR A 100 -5.99 13.33 12.21
C THR A 100 -6.03 14.26 10.99
N ARG A 101 -7.17 14.34 10.30
CA ARG A 101 -7.34 15.17 9.12
C ARG A 101 -6.96 16.61 9.41
N GLN A 102 -6.15 17.18 8.53
CA GLN A 102 -5.89 18.62 8.51
C GLN A 102 -6.06 19.15 7.08
N ASP A 103 -6.54 20.38 6.99
CA ASP A 103 -6.68 21.12 5.74
C ASP A 103 -5.76 22.33 5.82
N VAL A 104 -4.71 22.35 4.99
CA VAL A 104 -3.67 23.37 5.02
C VAL A 104 -3.31 23.75 3.59
N GLY A 105 -3.54 25.01 3.22
CA GLY A 105 -3.19 25.53 1.90
C GLY A 105 -3.93 24.86 0.75
N GLY A 106 -5.15 24.34 1.00
CA GLY A 106 -5.93 23.61 0.00
C GLY A 106 -5.47 22.16 -0.23
N LEU A 107 -4.52 21.67 0.57
CA LEU A 107 -4.14 20.27 0.64
C LEU A 107 -4.75 19.63 1.87
N ILE A 108 -5.08 18.33 1.77
CA ILE A 108 -5.60 17.56 2.88
C ILE A 108 -4.55 16.53 3.28
N TRP A 109 -4.20 16.47 4.56
CA TRP A 109 -3.31 15.43 5.07
C TRP A 109 -4.03 14.47 6.02
N PHE A 110 -3.46 13.29 6.24
CA PHE A 110 -3.82 12.34 7.29
C PHE A 110 -2.56 11.68 7.83
N GLU A 111 -2.50 11.41 9.13
CA GLU A 111 -1.68 10.30 9.62
C GLU A 111 -2.32 8.99 9.14
N SER A 112 -1.51 8.00 8.76
CA SER A 112 -2.02 6.80 8.11
C SER A 112 -1.16 5.59 8.40
N GLU A 113 -1.80 4.44 8.54
CA GLU A 113 -1.11 3.17 8.38
C GLU A 113 -1.06 2.84 6.89
N ILE A 114 0.14 2.54 6.40
CA ILE A 114 0.44 2.37 4.97
C ILE A 114 1.16 1.05 4.80
N MET A 115 0.73 0.26 3.83
CA MET A 115 1.53 -0.85 3.33
C MET A 115 1.76 -0.69 1.83
N TYR A 116 2.94 -1.10 1.37
CA TYR A 116 3.38 -0.98 0.00
C TYR A 116 4.16 -2.20 -0.45
N SER A 117 3.93 -2.63 -1.68
CA SER A 117 4.70 -3.68 -2.34
C SER A 117 4.81 -3.39 -3.83
N LEU A 118 5.86 -3.95 -4.45
CA LEU A 118 6.04 -4.01 -5.89
C LEU A 118 5.84 -5.45 -6.37
N PHE A 119 5.02 -5.65 -7.40
CA PHE A 119 4.85 -6.94 -8.06
C PHE A 119 5.35 -6.87 -9.51
N GLN A 120 5.99 -7.93 -9.99
CA GLN A 120 6.29 -8.09 -11.42
C GLN A 120 5.00 -8.39 -12.19
N LYS A 121 4.76 -7.73 -13.33
CA LYS A 121 3.59 -7.95 -14.21
C LYS A 121 3.62 -9.30 -14.90
N GLU A 122 4.78 -9.64 -15.44
CA GLU A 122 5.00 -10.89 -16.15
C GLU A 122 5.57 -11.93 -15.19
N THR A 123 4.66 -12.69 -14.57
CA THR A 123 5.03 -13.92 -13.87
C THR A 123 4.42 -15.07 -14.65
N GLU A 124 5.25 -15.90 -15.30
CA GLU A 124 4.77 -17.13 -15.96
C GLU A 124 4.03 -18.05 -14.97
N ASP A 125 4.42 -17.95 -13.69
CA ASP A 125 3.85 -18.66 -12.56
C ASP A 125 3.05 -17.76 -11.61
N LYS A 126 2.46 -18.36 -10.57
CA LYS A 126 1.86 -17.62 -9.44
C LYS A 126 2.96 -16.83 -8.68
N LEU A 127 2.63 -15.65 -8.17
CA LEU A 127 3.54 -14.83 -7.33
C LEU A 127 4.01 -15.67 -6.13
N ASN A 128 5.28 -16.03 -6.04
CA ASN A 128 5.76 -16.95 -4.98
C ASN A 128 6.24 -16.24 -3.72
N ALA A 129 6.73 -15.01 -3.85
CA ALA A 129 7.16 -14.18 -2.73
C ALA A 129 7.14 -12.70 -3.12
N PHE A 130 7.11 -11.83 -2.13
CA PHE A 130 7.28 -10.39 -2.28
C PHE A 130 7.67 -9.74 -0.96
N ASP A 131 8.24 -8.54 -1.04
CA ASP A 131 8.50 -7.71 0.12
C ASP A 131 7.36 -6.73 0.33
N LEU A 132 6.82 -6.70 1.56
CA LEU A 132 5.83 -5.72 1.98
C LEU A 132 6.46 -4.74 2.94
N VAL A 133 6.54 -3.47 2.55
CA VAL A 133 6.87 -2.39 3.46
C VAL A 133 5.62 -2.01 4.24
N HIS A 134 5.73 -1.94 5.56
CA HIS A 134 4.66 -1.62 6.49
C HIS A 134 5.05 -0.45 7.40
N CYS A 135 4.26 0.61 7.32
CA CYS A 135 4.45 1.85 8.05
C CYS A 135 3.23 2.10 8.92
N GLN A 136 3.35 1.92 10.24
CA GLN A 136 2.25 2.18 11.17
C GLN A 136 1.94 3.68 11.36
N ALA A 137 2.96 4.53 11.18
CA ALA A 137 2.87 5.98 11.30
C ALA A 137 3.40 6.65 10.03
N GLY A 138 2.66 6.48 8.94
CA GLY A 138 2.86 7.17 7.67
C GLY A 138 1.98 8.41 7.54
N THR A 139 2.07 9.05 6.38
CA THR A 139 1.26 10.21 6.00
C THR A 139 0.69 10.03 4.60
N ILE A 140 -0.53 10.52 4.41
CA ILE A 140 -1.14 10.67 3.09
C ILE A 140 -1.42 12.15 2.91
N LEU A 141 -0.94 12.72 1.81
CA LEU A 141 -1.19 14.09 1.38
C LEU A 141 -1.99 14.07 0.09
N LEU A 142 -3.10 14.80 0.06
CA LEU A 142 -4.07 14.84 -1.03
C LEU A 142 -4.11 16.24 -1.61
N ASP A 143 -4.10 16.34 -2.95
CA ASP A 143 -4.34 17.57 -3.71
C ASP A 143 -5.73 17.47 -4.36
N PRO A 144 -6.79 18.01 -3.74
CA PRO A 144 -8.16 17.91 -4.24
C PRO A 144 -8.34 18.52 -5.62
N VAL A 145 -7.53 19.52 -5.98
CA VAL A 145 -7.62 20.23 -7.27
C VAL A 145 -7.06 19.35 -8.37
N ARG A 146 -5.89 18.75 -8.16
CA ARG A 146 -5.22 17.89 -9.16
C ARG A 146 -5.68 16.43 -9.12
N LYS A 147 -6.48 16.05 -8.11
CA LYS A 147 -6.91 14.68 -7.85
C LYS A 147 -5.74 13.68 -7.79
N ASN A 148 -4.67 14.10 -7.11
CA ASN A 148 -3.52 13.25 -6.88
C ASN A 148 -3.26 13.13 -5.37
N PHE A 149 -2.44 12.14 -5.03
CA PHE A 149 -2.01 11.95 -3.66
C PHE A 149 -0.54 11.57 -3.63
N GLN A 150 0.07 11.87 -2.49
CA GLN A 150 1.41 11.46 -2.14
C GLN A 150 1.32 10.72 -0.81
N ILE A 151 2.21 9.75 -0.65
CA ILE A 151 2.35 9.01 0.59
C ILE A 151 3.77 9.17 1.10
N GLY A 152 3.93 9.08 2.41
CA GLY A 152 5.24 9.07 3.05
C GLY A 152 5.25 8.10 4.22
N CYS A 153 6.27 7.27 4.30
CA CYS A 153 6.57 6.50 5.50
C CYS A 153 7.44 7.32 6.45
N GLY A 154 7.04 7.37 7.72
CA GLY A 154 7.86 7.93 8.79
C GLY A 154 9.02 7.02 9.17
N ALA A 155 9.73 7.37 10.25
CA ALA A 155 10.76 6.50 10.80
C ALA A 155 10.13 5.22 11.41
N GLY A 156 10.78 4.07 11.24
CA GLY A 156 10.35 2.81 11.84
C GLY A 156 9.50 1.90 10.94
N GLU A 157 9.63 2.04 9.61
CA GLU A 157 9.07 1.07 8.67
C GLU A 157 9.61 -0.35 8.95
N GLN A 158 8.73 -1.34 8.75
CA GLN A 158 9.07 -2.75 8.81
C GLN A 158 8.95 -3.35 7.42
N THR A 159 9.87 -4.22 7.06
CA THR A 159 9.78 -5.00 5.82
C THR A 159 9.44 -6.43 6.19
N HIS A 160 8.36 -6.96 5.61
CA HIS A 160 7.97 -8.35 5.72
C HIS A 160 8.38 -9.11 4.46
N HIS A 161 9.12 -10.20 4.62
CA HIS A 161 9.54 -11.05 3.51
C HIS A 161 8.53 -12.18 3.32
N LEU A 162 7.46 -11.88 2.60
CA LEU A 162 6.28 -12.73 2.49
C LEU A 162 6.48 -13.82 1.45
N LYS A 163 6.34 -15.08 1.87
CA LYS A 163 6.39 -16.26 1.00
C LYS A 163 5.02 -16.90 0.89
N ARG A 164 4.66 -17.36 -0.32
CA ARG A 164 3.40 -18.05 -0.57
C ARG A 164 3.32 -19.33 0.26
N VAL A 165 2.20 -19.50 0.96
CA VAL A 165 1.84 -20.74 1.64
C VAL A 165 1.24 -21.69 0.59
N LYS A 166 1.73 -22.92 0.54
CA LYS A 166 1.27 -23.96 -0.40
C LYS A 166 -0.14 -24.42 -0.09
#